data_AF-A0A3B9RP07-F1
#
_entry.id   AF-A0A3B9RP07-F1
#
_cell.length_a   1.000
_cell.length_b   1.000
_cell.length_c   1.000
_cell.angle_alpha   90.00
_cell.angle_beta   90.00
_cell.angle_gamma   90.00
#
_symmetry.space_group_name_H-M   'P 1'
#
loop_
_entity.id
_entity.type
_entity.pdbx_description
1 polymer ?
#
loop_
_entity_poly.entity_id
_entity_poly.type
_entity_poly.pdbx_seq_one_letter_code
_entity_poly.pdbx_strand_id
1 'polypeptide(L)' 'MIDINAIKSFFPPSMREDSEYQKLMLKEYIQCQILEYLSNSRYIAKLSFIGGTNLRLIKH' A
#
# COMPACT_ATOMS: atom_id res chain seq x y z
N MET A 1 -11.54 -3.30 -13.01
CA MET A 1 -11.56 -2.78 -11.61
C MET A 1 -10.74 -3.75 -10.77
N ILE A 2 -9.90 -3.29 -9.84
CA ILE A 2 -9.13 -4.20 -8.98
C ILE A 2 -10.12 -5.01 -8.14
N ASP A 3 -10.01 -6.33 -8.15
CA ASP A 3 -10.83 -7.19 -7.29
C ASP A 3 -10.31 -7.11 -5.85
N ILE A 4 -11.17 -6.67 -4.94
CA ILE A 4 -10.82 -6.54 -3.52
C ILE A 4 -10.41 -7.89 -2.91
N ASN A 5 -11.02 -9.00 -3.37
CA ASN A 5 -10.71 -10.33 -2.87
C ASN A 5 -9.29 -10.76 -3.24
N ALA A 6 -8.75 -10.27 -4.36
CA ALA A 6 -7.37 -10.53 -4.77
C ALA A 6 -6.33 -9.85 -3.88
N ILE A 7 -6.71 -8.80 -3.13
CA ILE A 7 -5.79 -8.03 -2.29
C ILE A 7 -6.00 -8.22 -0.79
N LYS A 8 -7.10 -8.85 -0.35
CA LYS A 8 -7.42 -9.09 1.07
C LYS A 8 -6.30 -9.84 1.82
N SER A 9 -5.62 -10.78 1.16
CA SER A 9 -4.56 -11.57 1.78
C SER A 9 -3.36 -10.74 2.25
N PHE A 10 -3.13 -9.56 1.66
CA PHE A 10 -2.06 -8.64 2.06
C PHE A 10 -2.35 -7.90 3.37
N PHE A 11 -3.60 -7.91 3.85
CA PHE A 11 -4.01 -7.20 5.06
C PHE A 11 -4.18 -8.17 6.25
N PRO A 12 -4.10 -7.69 7.50
CA PRO A 12 -4.35 -8.52 8.68
C PRO A 12 -5.76 -9.13 8.70
N PRO A 13 -5.95 -10.35 9.24
CA PRO A 13 -7.27 -11.01 9.28
C PRO A 13 -8.37 -10.15 9.92
N SER A 14 -8.03 -9.35 10.94
CA SER A 14 -8.95 -8.44 11.61
C SER A 14 -9.52 -7.34 10.72
N MET A 15 -8.88 -7.03 9.59
CA MET A 15 -9.32 -5.99 8.65
C MET A 15 -10.03 -6.54 7.40
N ARG A 16 -9.86 -7.83 7.08
CA ARG A 16 -10.36 -8.43 5.83
C ARG A 16 -11.88 -8.53 5.76
N GLU A 17 -12.50 -8.78 6.91
CA GLU A 17 -13.92 -9.07 7.06
C GLU A 17 -14.76 -7.82 7.28
N ASP A 18 -14.14 -6.71 7.63
CA ASP A 18 -14.82 -5.44 7.84
C ASP A 18 -14.97 -4.68 6.51
N SER A 19 -16.22 -4.43 6.14
CA SER A 19 -16.55 -3.71 4.90
C SER A 19 -16.12 -2.24 4.95
N GLU A 20 -15.99 -1.63 6.13
CA GLU A 20 -15.54 -0.24 6.30
C GLU A 20 -14.08 -0.07 5.88
N TYR A 21 -13.26 -1.10 6.06
CA TYR A 21 -11.84 -1.06 5.68
C TYR A 21 -11.60 -1.29 4.19
N GLN A 22 -12.57 -1.75 3.40
CA GLN A 22 -12.35 -2.08 1.98
C GLN A 22 -11.81 -0.88 1.17
N LYS A 23 -12.35 0.31 1.40
CA LYS A 23 -11.87 1.54 0.75
C LYS A 23 -10.44 1.89 1.16
N LEU A 24 -10.09 1.67 2.43
CA LEU A 24 -8.76 1.96 2.97
C LEU A 24 -7.73 0.94 2.49
N MET A 25 -8.10 -0.34 2.45
CA MET A 25 -7.29 -1.42 1.86
C MET A 25 -6.96 -1.12 0.39
N LEU A 26 -7.96 -0.73 -0.41
CA LEU A 26 -7.74 -0.37 -1.80
C LEU A 26 -6.80 0.84 -1.94
N LYS A 27 -6.99 1.88 -1.11
CA LYS A 27 -6.13 3.07 -1.11
C LYS A 27 -4.69 2.71 -0.78
N GLU A 28 -4.46 1.91 0.25
CA GLU A 28 -3.12 1.48 0.65
C GLU A 28 -2.47 0.60 -0.42
N TYR A 29 -3.21 -0.35 -0.98
CA TYR A 29 -2.73 -1.19 -2.07
C TYR A 29 -2.22 -0.34 -3.24
N ILE A 30 -3.00 0.64 -3.68
CA ILE A 30 -2.60 1.56 -4.77
C ILE A 30 -1.36 2.37 -4.38
N GLN A 31 -1.26 2.85 -3.13
CA GLN A 31 -0.06 3.57 -2.67
C GLN A 31 1.19 2.70 -2.75
N CYS A 32 1.11 1.43 -2.36
CA CYS A 32 2.22 0.49 -2.50
C CYS A 32 2.56 0.22 -3.97
N GLN A 33 1.57 0.08 -4.85
CA GLN A 33 1.80 -0.08 -6.29
C GLN A 33 2.49 1.16 -6.91
N ILE A 34 2.14 2.37 -6.45
CA ILE A 34 2.82 3.61 -6.86
C ILE A 34 4.28 3.59 -6.39
N LEU A 35 4.54 3.16 -5.16
CA LEU A 35 5.91 3.06 -4.64
C LEU A 35 6.74 2.04 -5.43
N GLU A 36 6.15 0.90 -5.79
CA GLU A 36 6.79 -0.11 -6.64
C GLU A 36 7.09 0.43 -8.05
N TYR A 37 6.16 1.19 -8.64
CA TYR A 37 6.41 1.84 -9.92
C TYR A 37 7.54 2.87 -9.82
N LEU A 38 7.55 3.69 -8.77
CA LEU A 38 8.58 4.71 -8.55
C LEU A 38 9.95 4.09 -8.25
N SER A 39 10.01 2.97 -7.53
CA SER A 39 11.26 2.25 -7.21
C SER A 39 11.96 1.73 -8.46
N ASN A 40 11.19 1.32 -9.47
CA ASN A 40 11.67 0.88 -10.77
C ASN A 40 11.90 2.03 -11.77
N SER A 41 11.61 3.28 -11.38
CA SER A 41 11.77 4.44 -12.25
C SER A 41 13.20 4.98 -12.23
N ARG A 42 13.63 5.61 -13.33
CA ARG A 42 14.91 6.33 -13.42
C ARG A 42 15.08 7.47 -12.42
N TYR A 43 14.02 7.85 -11.72
CA TYR A 43 14.00 8.97 -10.78
C TYR A 43 14.21 8.55 -9.32
N ILE A 44 14.28 7.24 -9.01
CA ILE A 44 14.36 6.75 -7.62
C ILE A 44 15.52 7.36 -6.84
N ALA A 45 16.69 7.52 -7.48
CA ALA A 45 17.87 8.13 -6.86
C ALA A 45 17.71 9.63 -6.52
N LYS A 46 16.64 10.27 -7.00
CA LYS A 46 16.32 11.69 -6.78
C LYS A 46 15.10 11.88 -5.86
N LEU A 47 14.56 10.80 -5.32
CA LEU A 47 13.36 10.81 -4.49
C LEU A 47 13.69 10.35 -3.06
N SER A 48 12.98 10.91 -2.10
CA SER A 48 13.02 10.45 -0.71
C SER A 48 11.59 10.24 -0.24
N PHE A 49 11.31 9.04 0.26
CA PHE A 49 10.01 8.71 0.83
C PHE A 49 9.99 9.08 2.31
N ILE A 50 9.07 9.95 2.72
CA ILE A 50 9.03 10.55 4.06
C ILE A 50 7.62 10.49 4.67
N GLY A 51 7.50 10.91 5.94
CA GLY A 51 6.22 11.03 6.65
C GLY A 51 5.77 9.75 7.37
N GLY A 52 4.55 9.78 7.91
CA GLY A 52 4.02 8.68 8.74
C GLY A 52 3.89 7.34 8.02
N THR A 53 3.56 7.35 6.72
CA THR A 53 3.50 6.13 5.92
C THR A 53 4.88 5.49 5.75
N ASN A 54 5.93 6.30 5.53
CA ASN A 54 7.30 5.79 5.50
C ASN A 54 7.67 5.13 6.84
N LEU A 55 7.40 5.82 7.96
CA LEU A 55 7.66 5.27 9.29
C LEU A 55 6.93 3.94 9.55
N ARG A 56 5.68 3.81 9.09
CA ARG A 56 4.90 2.57 9.23
C ARG A 56 5.46 1.42 8.39
N LEU A 57 5.89 1.70 7.15
CA LEU A 57 6.37 0.66 6.23
C LEU A 57 7.78 0.15 6.58
N ILE A 58 8.65 1.01 7.14
CA ILE A 58 10.01 0.61 7.53
C ILE A 58 10.11 0.02 8.94
N LYS A 59 9.13 0.30 9.82
CA LYS A 59 9.08 -0.27 11.17
C LYS A 59 8.31 -1.58 11.14
N HIS A 60 8.97 -2.61 10.64
CA HIS A 60 8.65 -4.01 10.92
C HIS A 60 9.81 -4.63 11.70
#